data_AF-Q6S5G5-F1
#
_entry.id   AF-Q6S5G5-F1
#
_cell.length_a   1.000
_cell.length_b   1.000
_cell.length_c   1.000
_cell.angle_alpha   90.00
_cell.angle_beta   90.00
_cell.angle_gamma   90.00
#
_symmetry.space_group_name_H-M   'P 1'
#
loop_
_entity.id
_entity.type
_entity.pdbx_description
1 polymer ?
#
loop_
_entity_poly.entity_id
_entity_poly.type
_entity_poly.pdbx_seq_one_letter_code
_entity_poly.pdbx_strand_id
1 'polypeptide(L)'
;METIKKKMATLRQTLEDAEARAAKAEDELKNANDRADSAETEVAALTKQLQQLEDDLDAAESKLADTQGQLTEAEKQADESERARKVLENRGASDEERLASLERQYNDALERTEEAEKQYEEISERLQELENELEEAEQKADAAEARVKELEEEVTLVGNNLRSLEISEGKASEREDTYENQIRELETKLQDAEERAEKAEQKVQELEAQAEAMEAELEKAKEQYEKVKEELDSTLAELSEM
;
A
#
# COMPACT_ATOMS: atom_id res chain seq x y z
N MET A 1 102.54 144.08 -16.08
CA MET A 1 101.80 143.38 -17.16
C MET A 1 101.74 141.86 -16.97
N GLU A 2 102.67 141.23 -16.26
CA GLU A 2 102.62 139.79 -15.93
C GLU A 2 101.43 139.39 -15.04
N THR A 3 101.06 140.20 -14.04
CA THR A 3 100.05 139.85 -13.03
C THR A 3 98.61 139.81 -13.58
N ILE A 4 98.28 140.66 -14.56
CA ILE A 4 96.97 140.68 -15.23
C ILE A 4 96.87 139.52 -16.24
N LYS A 5 97.95 139.23 -16.98
CA LYS A 5 98.02 138.03 -17.83
C LYS A 5 97.87 136.76 -17.01
N LYS A 6 98.50 136.69 -15.83
CA LYS A 6 98.38 135.55 -14.91
C LYS A 6 96.94 135.40 -14.41
N LYS A 7 96.29 136.47 -13.96
CA LYS A 7 94.87 136.46 -13.51
C LYS A 7 93.89 136.12 -14.63
N MET A 8 94.09 136.62 -15.86
CA MET A 8 93.26 136.24 -17.02
C MET A 8 93.49 134.80 -17.44
N ALA A 9 94.73 134.29 -17.35
CA ALA A 9 95.01 132.87 -17.59
C ALA A 9 94.37 132.00 -16.50
N THR A 10 94.40 132.41 -15.23
CA THR A 10 93.72 131.68 -14.15
C THR A 10 92.20 131.71 -14.31
N LEU A 11 91.62 132.86 -14.68
CA LEU A 11 90.17 132.98 -14.93
C LEU A 11 89.71 132.14 -16.12
N ARG A 12 90.50 132.12 -17.21
CA ARG A 12 90.24 131.24 -18.36
C ARG A 12 90.35 129.77 -17.98
N GLN A 13 91.39 129.40 -17.22
CA GLN A 13 91.56 128.03 -16.76
C GLN A 13 90.44 127.61 -15.79
N THR A 14 89.98 128.49 -14.90
CA THR A 14 88.84 128.20 -14.03
C THR A 14 87.52 128.12 -14.80
N LEU A 15 87.37 128.89 -15.88
CA LEU A 15 86.21 128.81 -16.76
C LEU A 15 86.23 127.48 -17.54
N GLU A 16 87.37 127.12 -18.11
CA GLU A 16 87.58 125.86 -18.85
C GLU A 16 87.43 124.63 -17.92
N ASP A 17 87.93 124.70 -16.69
CA ASP A 17 87.73 123.67 -15.66
C ASP A 17 86.25 123.59 -15.21
N ALA A 18 85.54 124.72 -15.14
CA ALA A 18 84.12 124.75 -14.80
C ALA A 18 83.25 124.24 -15.95
N GLU A 19 83.57 124.57 -17.20
CA GLU A 19 82.94 124.06 -18.41
C GLU A 19 83.17 122.55 -18.56
N ALA A 20 84.39 122.07 -18.31
CA ALA A 20 84.71 120.64 -18.30
C ALA A 20 83.96 119.88 -17.18
N ARG A 21 83.81 120.50 -16.00
CA ARG A 21 83.00 119.94 -14.90
C ARG A 21 81.51 119.93 -15.23
N ALA A 22 81.00 120.98 -15.87
CA ALA A 22 79.61 121.06 -16.31
C ALA A 22 79.32 120.00 -17.37
N ALA A 23 80.18 119.86 -18.39
CA ALA A 23 80.05 118.83 -19.42
C ALA A 23 80.11 117.41 -18.85
N LYS A 24 81.00 117.17 -17.87
CA LYS A 24 81.06 115.88 -17.18
C LYS A 24 79.81 115.61 -16.33
N ALA A 25 79.31 116.62 -15.63
CA ALA A 25 78.07 116.51 -14.85
C ALA A 25 76.84 116.30 -15.77
N GLU A 26 76.80 116.92 -16.94
CA GLU A 26 75.77 116.70 -17.96
C GLU A 26 75.82 115.27 -18.52
N ASP A 27 77.00 114.73 -18.80
CA ASP A 27 77.17 113.35 -19.26
C ASP A 27 76.82 112.33 -18.16
N GLU A 28 77.21 112.58 -16.91
CA GLU A 28 76.80 111.77 -15.75
C GLU A 28 75.28 111.83 -15.53
N LEU A 29 74.66 113.01 -15.65
CA LEU A 29 73.21 113.19 -15.56
C LEU A 29 72.48 112.44 -16.67
N LYS A 30 72.98 112.52 -17.90
CA LYS A 30 72.42 111.79 -19.04
C LYS A 30 72.50 110.27 -18.82
N ASN A 31 73.67 109.76 -18.44
CA ASN A 31 73.85 108.34 -18.13
C ASN A 31 72.97 107.88 -16.96
N ALA A 32 72.75 108.73 -15.96
CA ALA A 32 71.84 108.45 -14.85
C ALA A 32 70.37 108.42 -15.31
N ASN A 33 69.96 109.34 -16.18
CA ASN A 33 68.62 109.36 -16.77
C ASN A 33 68.39 108.13 -17.66
N ASP A 34 69.33 107.77 -18.55
CA ASP A 34 69.21 106.60 -19.42
C ASP A 34 69.09 105.29 -18.59
N ARG A 35 69.79 105.22 -17.45
CA ARG A 35 69.66 104.11 -16.48
C ARG A 35 68.32 104.12 -15.74
N ALA A 36 67.83 105.30 -15.35
CA ALA A 36 66.52 105.44 -14.73
C ALA A 36 65.41 105.01 -15.70
N ASP A 37 65.44 105.47 -16.95
CA ASP A 37 64.50 105.10 -18.01
C ASP A 37 64.52 103.57 -18.27
N SER A 38 65.71 102.97 -18.28
CA SER A 38 65.87 101.52 -18.43
C SER A 38 65.27 100.75 -17.25
N ALA A 39 65.54 101.20 -16.02
CA ALA A 39 64.99 100.60 -14.81
C ALA A 39 63.46 100.79 -14.70
N GLU A 40 62.93 101.95 -15.10
CA GLU A 40 61.48 102.18 -15.17
C GLU A 40 60.80 101.24 -16.17
N THR A 41 61.45 101.01 -17.32
CA THR A 41 60.95 100.05 -18.33
C THR A 41 60.97 98.62 -17.78
N GLU A 42 62.03 98.22 -17.08
CA GLU A 42 62.14 96.89 -16.45
C GLU A 42 61.10 96.71 -15.33
N VAL A 43 60.91 97.73 -14.49
CA VAL A 43 59.86 97.73 -13.45
C VAL A 43 58.48 97.59 -14.09
N ALA A 44 58.18 98.34 -15.15
CA ALA A 44 56.90 98.22 -15.85
C ALA A 44 56.69 96.82 -16.46
N ALA A 45 57.74 96.21 -17.02
CA ALA A 45 57.68 94.86 -17.55
C ALA A 45 57.45 93.81 -16.45
N LEU A 46 58.18 93.92 -15.33
CA LEU A 46 58.02 93.04 -14.17
C LEU A 46 56.65 93.20 -13.50
N THR A 47 56.12 94.42 -13.39
CA THR A 47 54.77 94.66 -12.89
C THR A 47 53.72 93.99 -13.76
N LYS A 48 53.87 94.05 -15.09
CA LYS A 48 52.97 93.35 -16.01
C LYS A 48 53.07 91.82 -15.87
N GLN A 49 54.29 91.29 -15.72
CA GLN A 49 54.50 89.86 -15.49
C GLN A 49 53.92 89.41 -14.15
N LEU A 50 54.06 90.21 -13.10
CA LEU A 50 53.50 89.95 -11.78
C LEU A 50 51.96 89.88 -11.85
N GLN A 51 51.32 90.85 -12.51
CA GLN A 51 49.87 90.83 -12.72
C GLN A 51 49.42 89.58 -13.49
N GLN A 52 50.15 89.21 -14.55
CA GLN A 52 49.82 88.00 -15.31
C GLN A 52 49.96 86.73 -14.46
N LEU A 53 50.99 86.64 -13.61
CA LEU A 53 51.16 85.51 -12.69
C LEU A 53 50.09 85.47 -11.61
N GLU A 54 49.61 86.62 -11.13
CA GLU A 54 48.47 86.71 -10.22
C GLU A 54 47.18 86.22 -10.89
N ASP A 55 46.90 86.66 -12.12
CA ASP A 55 45.74 86.19 -12.90
C ASP A 55 45.81 84.67 -13.16
N ASP A 56 47.00 84.15 -13.50
CA ASP A 56 47.22 82.71 -13.72
C ASP A 56 47.07 81.90 -12.42
N LEU A 57 47.53 82.45 -11.29
CA LEU A 57 47.37 81.83 -9.97
C LEU A 57 45.89 81.76 -9.57
N ASP A 58 45.15 82.86 -9.69
CA ASP A 58 43.72 82.91 -9.39
C ASP A 58 42.93 81.91 -10.26
N ALA A 59 43.28 81.80 -11.55
CA ALA A 59 42.68 80.82 -12.45
C ALA A 59 43.00 79.37 -12.05
N ALA A 60 44.24 79.10 -11.62
CA ALA A 60 44.65 77.79 -11.15
C ALA A 60 43.97 77.41 -9.83
N GLU A 61 43.83 78.35 -8.90
CA GLU A 61 43.13 78.16 -7.62
C GLU A 61 41.64 77.89 -7.82
N SER A 62 40.97 78.65 -8.70
CA SER A 62 39.57 78.39 -9.04
C SER A 62 39.40 76.98 -9.64
N LYS A 63 40.28 76.59 -10.56
CA LYS A 63 40.23 75.25 -11.16
C LYS A 63 40.51 74.15 -10.13
N LEU A 64 41.45 74.39 -9.21
CA LEU A 64 41.75 73.46 -8.12
C LEU A 64 40.51 73.27 -7.24
N ALA A 65 39.85 74.35 -6.83
CA ALA A 65 38.62 74.29 -6.03
C ALA A 65 37.52 73.49 -6.73
N ASP A 66 37.29 73.72 -8.04
CA ASP A 66 36.32 72.96 -8.82
C ASP A 66 36.66 71.46 -8.87
N THR A 67 37.92 71.12 -9.13
CA THR A 67 38.35 69.70 -9.17
C THR A 67 38.27 69.02 -7.81
N GLN A 68 38.54 69.74 -6.72
CA GLN A 68 38.37 69.22 -5.35
C GLN A 68 36.89 68.97 -5.02
N GLY A 69 36.00 69.85 -5.47
CA GLY A 69 34.55 69.65 -5.36
C GLY A 69 34.08 68.42 -6.12
N GLN A 70 34.55 68.24 -7.36
CA GLN A 70 34.25 67.05 -8.17
C GLN A 70 34.79 65.76 -7.55
N LEU A 71 36.01 65.79 -6.98
CA LEU A 71 36.58 64.66 -6.28
C LEU A 71 35.74 64.26 -5.07
N THR A 72 35.34 65.23 -4.24
CA THR A 72 34.52 64.98 -3.05
C THR A 72 33.18 64.34 -3.41
N GLU A 73 32.54 64.80 -4.49
CA GLU A 73 31.27 64.21 -4.95
C GLU A 73 31.48 62.79 -5.51
N ALA A 74 32.57 62.56 -6.25
CA ALA A 74 32.91 61.22 -6.75
C ALA A 74 33.20 60.23 -5.61
N GLU A 75 33.91 60.67 -4.56
CA GLU A 75 34.16 59.87 -3.35
C GLU A 75 32.85 59.50 -2.65
N LYS A 76 31.94 60.47 -2.50
CA LYS A 76 30.62 60.20 -1.91
C LYS A 76 29.82 59.19 -2.74
N GLN A 77 29.81 59.32 -4.06
CA GLN A 77 29.13 58.36 -4.95
C GLN A 77 29.76 56.96 -4.89
N ALA A 78 31.08 56.87 -4.75
CA ALA A 78 31.79 55.61 -4.57
C ALA A 78 31.41 54.94 -3.24
N ASP A 79 31.37 55.70 -2.13
CA ASP A 79 30.93 55.21 -0.82
C ASP A 79 29.49 54.69 -0.84
N GLU A 80 28.58 55.43 -1.49
CA GLU A 80 27.18 55.00 -1.64
C GLU A 80 27.07 53.72 -2.49
N SER A 81 27.87 53.62 -3.55
CA SER A 81 27.94 52.43 -4.41
C SER A 81 28.50 51.21 -3.67
N GLU A 82 29.53 51.40 -2.84
CA GLU A 82 30.10 50.32 -2.03
C GLU A 82 29.09 49.80 -1.00
N ARG A 83 28.36 50.70 -0.34
CA ARG A 83 27.28 50.31 0.58
C ARG A 83 26.19 49.52 -0.12
N ALA A 84 25.76 49.97 -1.31
CA ALA A 84 24.78 49.26 -2.11
C ALA A 84 25.28 47.87 -2.51
N ARG A 85 26.55 47.74 -2.94
CA ARG A 85 27.18 46.46 -3.27
C ARG A 85 27.13 45.49 -2.09
N LYS A 86 27.51 45.95 -0.89
CA LYS A 86 27.53 45.12 0.32
C LYS A 86 26.15 44.64 0.73
N VAL A 87 25.12 45.47 0.55
CA VAL A 87 23.72 45.06 0.79
C VAL A 87 23.29 43.97 -0.20
N LEU A 88 23.63 44.12 -1.48
CA LEU A 88 23.31 43.12 -2.50
C LEU A 88 24.06 41.80 -2.27
N GLU A 89 25.31 41.86 -1.84
CA GLU A 89 26.13 40.69 -1.50
C GLU A 89 25.52 39.90 -0.33
N ASN A 90 25.16 40.60 0.76
CA ASN A 90 24.49 39.97 1.91
C ASN A 90 23.15 39.35 1.52
N ARG A 91 22.39 40.02 0.64
CA ARG A 91 21.13 39.49 0.12
C ARG A 91 21.35 38.24 -0.72
N GLY A 92 22.34 38.26 -1.61
CA GLY A 92 22.73 37.10 -2.42
C GLY A 92 23.08 35.90 -1.55
N ALA A 93 23.92 36.09 -0.53
CA ALA A 93 24.28 35.04 0.41
C ALA A 93 23.06 34.46 1.16
N SER A 94 22.13 35.31 1.60
CA SER A 94 20.90 34.86 2.26
C SER A 94 19.97 34.11 1.30
N ASP A 95 19.88 34.54 0.03
CA ASP A 95 19.07 33.89 -0.99
C ASP A 95 19.66 32.51 -1.37
N GLU A 96 20.99 32.39 -1.45
CA GLU A 96 21.69 31.11 -1.65
C GLU A 96 21.43 30.11 -0.52
N GLU A 97 21.51 30.54 0.75
CA GLU A 97 21.18 29.67 1.89
C GLU A 97 19.72 29.21 1.86
N ARG A 98 18.81 30.12 1.50
CA ARG A 98 17.39 29.80 1.36
C ARG A 98 17.14 28.81 0.22
N LEU A 99 17.78 28.98 -0.93
CA LEU A 99 17.68 28.05 -2.05
C LEU A 99 18.17 26.66 -1.66
N ALA A 100 19.33 26.55 -1.02
CA ALA A 100 19.87 25.26 -0.57
C ALA A 100 18.91 24.55 0.43
N SER A 101 18.27 25.29 1.33
CA SER A 101 17.26 24.74 2.24
C SER A 101 16.00 24.25 1.52
N LEU A 102 15.53 25.01 0.52
CA LEU A 102 14.37 24.63 -0.29
C LEU A 102 14.67 23.41 -1.17
N GLU A 103 15.84 23.33 -1.77
CA GLU A 103 16.28 22.16 -2.56
C GLU A 103 16.32 20.90 -1.70
N ARG A 104 16.83 21.00 -0.47
CA ARG A 104 16.80 19.87 0.47
C ARG A 104 15.38 19.44 0.81
N GLN A 105 14.49 20.39 1.13
CA GLN A 105 13.08 20.08 1.41
C GLN A 105 12.37 19.47 0.20
N TYR A 106 12.70 19.92 -1.00
CA TYR A 106 12.16 19.38 -2.25
C TYR A 106 12.60 17.93 -2.45
N ASN A 107 13.90 17.63 -2.26
CA ASN A 107 14.41 16.26 -2.37
C ASN A 107 13.81 15.34 -1.30
N ASP A 108 13.74 15.79 -0.04
CA ASP A 108 13.11 15.02 1.05
C ASP A 108 11.61 14.73 0.75
N ALA A 109 10.91 15.68 0.11
CA ALA A 109 9.52 15.49 -0.29
C ALA A 109 9.38 14.52 -1.48
N LEU A 110 10.33 14.54 -2.41
CA LEU A 110 10.39 13.62 -3.54
C LEU A 110 10.58 12.17 -3.05
N GLU A 111 11.58 11.95 -2.19
CA GLU A 111 11.85 10.63 -1.59
C GLU A 111 10.61 10.07 -0.86
N ARG A 112 9.92 10.90 -0.07
CA ARG A 112 8.68 10.48 0.61
C ARG A 112 7.56 10.12 -0.35
N THR A 113 7.49 10.78 -1.49
CA THR A 113 6.49 10.49 -2.52
C THR A 113 6.79 9.15 -3.17
N GLU A 114 8.04 8.89 -3.53
CA GLU A 114 8.48 7.61 -4.09
C GLU A 114 8.25 6.45 -3.09
N GLU A 115 8.55 6.65 -1.81
CA GLU A 115 8.26 5.66 -0.76
C GLU A 115 6.75 5.38 -0.62
N ALA A 116 5.91 6.42 -0.69
CA ALA A 116 4.46 6.26 -0.61
C ALA A 116 3.88 5.56 -1.85
N GLU A 117 4.40 5.85 -3.04
CA GLU A 117 4.02 5.17 -4.29
C GLU A 117 4.36 3.68 -4.21
N LYS A 118 5.55 3.34 -3.75
CA LYS A 118 5.94 1.93 -3.55
C LYS A 118 5.04 1.21 -2.54
N GLN A 119 4.73 1.85 -1.42
CA GLN A 119 3.81 1.27 -0.42
C GLN A 119 2.40 1.08 -1.02
N TYR A 120 1.94 2.00 -1.85
CA TYR A 120 0.65 1.89 -2.51
C TYR A 120 0.62 0.70 -3.48
N GLU A 121 1.67 0.50 -4.28
CA GLU A 121 1.81 -0.66 -5.17
C GLU A 121 1.76 -1.98 -4.38
N GLU A 122 2.56 -2.09 -3.31
CA GLU A 122 2.58 -3.29 -2.44
C GLU A 122 1.20 -3.59 -1.82
N ILE A 123 0.49 -2.56 -1.35
CA ILE A 123 -0.86 -2.72 -0.79
C ILE A 123 -1.86 -3.13 -1.88
N SER A 124 -1.74 -2.55 -3.08
CA SER A 124 -2.63 -2.87 -4.20
C SER A 124 -2.46 -4.32 -4.66
N GLU A 125 -1.23 -4.81 -4.75
CA GLU A 125 -0.95 -6.22 -5.08
C GLU A 125 -1.50 -7.15 -4.00
N ARG A 126 -1.29 -6.82 -2.72
CA ARG A 126 -1.80 -7.62 -1.61
C ARG A 126 -3.33 -7.65 -1.57
N LEU A 127 -3.99 -6.54 -1.91
CA LEU A 127 -5.45 -6.48 -2.00
C LEU A 127 -5.95 -7.43 -3.08
N GLN A 128 -5.33 -7.42 -4.26
CA GLN A 128 -5.71 -8.30 -5.36
C GLN A 128 -5.53 -9.78 -5.00
N GLU A 129 -4.46 -10.15 -4.29
CA GLU A 129 -4.28 -11.51 -3.76
C GLU A 129 -5.42 -11.92 -2.83
N LEU A 130 -5.79 -11.04 -1.89
CA LEU A 130 -6.86 -11.30 -0.93
C LEU A 130 -8.24 -11.39 -1.60
N GLU A 131 -8.49 -10.59 -2.63
CA GLU A 131 -9.71 -10.68 -3.44
C GLU A 131 -9.83 -12.04 -4.14
N ASN A 132 -8.73 -12.55 -4.70
CA ASN A 132 -8.70 -13.89 -5.31
C ASN A 132 -8.90 -14.99 -4.26
N GLU A 133 -8.23 -14.89 -3.10
CA GLU A 133 -8.41 -15.85 -2.00
C GLU A 133 -9.86 -15.87 -1.49
N LEU A 134 -10.51 -14.70 -1.42
CA LEU A 134 -11.91 -14.58 -1.04
C LEU A 134 -12.83 -15.25 -2.07
N GLU A 135 -12.63 -15.00 -3.37
CA GLU A 135 -13.44 -15.62 -4.42
C GLU A 135 -13.32 -17.15 -4.38
N GLU A 136 -12.12 -17.69 -4.18
CA GLU A 136 -11.93 -19.13 -4.01
C GLU A 136 -12.65 -19.69 -2.76
N ALA A 137 -12.64 -18.93 -1.66
CA ALA A 137 -13.32 -19.32 -0.43
C ALA A 137 -14.84 -19.32 -0.59
N GLU A 138 -15.39 -18.32 -1.29
CA GLU A 138 -16.81 -18.22 -1.62
C GLU A 138 -17.25 -19.40 -2.51
N GLN A 139 -16.51 -19.73 -3.57
CA GLN A 139 -16.81 -20.88 -4.42
C GLN A 139 -16.80 -22.21 -3.64
N LYS A 140 -15.89 -22.37 -2.68
CA LYS A 140 -15.84 -23.56 -1.79
C LYS A 140 -17.04 -23.60 -0.84
N ALA A 141 -17.47 -22.45 -0.31
CA ALA A 141 -18.64 -22.35 0.54
C ALA A 141 -19.91 -22.74 -0.23
N ASP A 142 -20.11 -22.20 -1.44
CA ASP A 142 -21.25 -22.52 -2.31
C ASP A 142 -21.31 -24.02 -2.62
N ALA A 143 -20.17 -24.63 -2.95
CA ALA A 143 -20.09 -26.06 -3.21
C ALA A 143 -20.41 -26.90 -1.95
N ALA A 144 -19.99 -26.45 -0.78
CA ALA A 144 -20.31 -27.11 0.49
C ALA A 144 -21.80 -27.01 0.81
N GLU A 145 -22.41 -25.83 0.61
CA GLU A 145 -23.85 -25.62 0.80
C GLU A 145 -24.70 -26.51 -0.13
N ALA A 146 -24.31 -26.60 -1.41
CA ALA A 146 -24.97 -27.50 -2.36
C ALA A 146 -24.92 -28.95 -1.88
N ARG A 147 -23.75 -29.40 -1.40
CA ARG A 147 -23.57 -30.76 -0.87
C ARG A 147 -24.39 -31.02 0.40
N VAL A 148 -24.48 -30.04 1.29
CA VAL A 148 -25.33 -30.16 2.49
C VAL A 148 -26.78 -30.36 2.08
N LYS A 149 -27.28 -29.57 1.13
CA LYS A 149 -28.65 -29.69 0.64
C LYS A 149 -28.93 -31.06 0.02
N GLU A 150 -28.00 -31.58 -0.80
CA GLU A 150 -28.12 -32.94 -1.37
C GLU A 150 -28.21 -34.01 -0.27
N LEU A 151 -27.37 -33.90 0.77
CA LEU A 151 -27.39 -34.84 1.90
C LEU A 151 -28.67 -34.72 2.74
N GLU A 152 -29.22 -33.52 2.92
CA GLU A 152 -30.51 -33.31 3.60
C GLU A 152 -31.67 -33.98 2.85
N GLU A 153 -31.67 -33.89 1.51
CA GLU A 153 -32.63 -34.56 0.65
C GLU A 153 -32.50 -36.09 0.74
N GLU A 154 -31.27 -36.62 0.73
CA GLU A 154 -31.00 -38.05 0.89
C GLU A 154 -31.46 -38.58 2.25
N VAL A 155 -31.16 -37.88 3.35
CA VAL A 155 -31.61 -38.24 4.70
C VAL A 155 -33.13 -38.31 4.77
N THR A 156 -33.82 -37.35 4.15
CA THR A 156 -35.28 -37.33 4.10
C THR A 156 -35.83 -38.54 3.34
N LEU A 157 -35.23 -38.89 2.20
CA LEU A 157 -35.61 -40.07 1.41
C LEU A 157 -35.39 -41.37 2.19
N VAL A 158 -34.22 -41.53 2.81
CA VAL A 158 -33.88 -42.70 3.63
C VAL A 158 -34.84 -42.83 4.81
N GLY A 159 -35.17 -41.72 5.49
CA GLY A 159 -36.13 -41.71 6.58
C GLY A 159 -37.53 -42.20 6.15
N ASN A 160 -38.00 -41.76 4.98
CA ASN A 160 -39.28 -42.22 4.42
C ASN A 160 -39.26 -43.71 4.04
N ASN A 161 -38.14 -44.19 3.49
CA ASN A 161 -37.96 -45.60 3.15
C ASN A 161 -37.93 -46.49 4.40
N LEU A 162 -37.20 -46.07 5.43
CA LEU A 162 -37.13 -46.79 6.71
C LEU A 162 -38.51 -46.92 7.34
N ARG A 163 -39.27 -45.82 7.40
CA ARG A 163 -40.65 -45.84 7.91
C ARG A 163 -41.56 -46.80 7.13
N SER A 164 -41.37 -46.89 5.81
CA SER A 164 -42.13 -47.82 4.97
C SER A 164 -41.74 -49.28 5.23
N LEU A 165 -40.45 -49.56 5.45
CA LEU A 165 -39.94 -50.88 5.82
C LEU A 165 -40.44 -51.30 7.20
N GLU A 166 -40.41 -50.42 8.21
CA GLU A 166 -40.95 -50.69 9.55
C GLU A 166 -42.44 -51.09 9.50
N ILE A 167 -43.24 -50.39 8.68
CA ILE A 167 -44.65 -50.76 8.48
C ILE A 167 -44.78 -52.14 7.81
N SER A 168 -43.92 -52.43 6.83
CA SER A 168 -43.94 -53.73 6.15
C SER A 168 -43.51 -54.87 7.07
N GLU A 169 -42.50 -54.65 7.91
CA GLU A 169 -42.02 -55.58 8.93
C GLU A 169 -43.12 -55.87 9.95
N GLY A 170 -43.78 -54.84 10.48
CA GLY A 170 -44.91 -55.00 11.41
C GLY A 170 -46.03 -55.87 10.83
N LYS A 171 -46.40 -55.64 9.56
CA LYS A 171 -47.39 -56.49 8.86
C LYS A 171 -46.92 -57.92 8.64
N ALA A 172 -45.63 -58.13 8.41
CA ALA A 172 -45.07 -59.48 8.26
C ALA A 172 -45.10 -60.23 9.60
N SER A 173 -44.74 -59.56 10.70
CA SER A 173 -44.83 -60.10 12.06
C SER A 173 -46.28 -60.47 12.44
N GLU A 174 -47.27 -59.61 12.15
CA GLU A 174 -48.69 -59.93 12.38
C GLU A 174 -49.15 -61.18 11.60
N ARG A 175 -48.64 -61.37 10.37
CA ARG A 175 -48.92 -62.58 9.58
C ARG A 175 -48.26 -63.80 10.17
N GLU A 176 -47.03 -63.67 10.65
CA GLU A 176 -46.28 -64.74 11.32
C GLU A 176 -47.03 -65.22 12.57
N ASP A 177 -47.47 -64.30 13.43
CA ASP A 177 -48.30 -64.61 14.60
C ASP A 177 -49.59 -65.36 14.21
N THR A 178 -50.22 -64.93 13.12
CA THR A 178 -51.43 -65.58 12.60
C THR A 178 -51.15 -67.01 12.15
N TYR A 179 -50.07 -67.23 11.40
CA TYR A 179 -49.67 -68.55 10.94
C TYR A 179 -49.24 -69.45 12.09
N GLU A 180 -48.51 -68.94 13.09
CA GLU A 180 -48.16 -69.71 14.30
C GLU A 180 -49.42 -70.21 15.02
N ASN A 181 -50.42 -69.36 15.20
CA ASN A 181 -51.67 -69.74 15.85
C ASN A 181 -52.44 -70.80 15.04
N GLN A 182 -52.50 -70.64 13.71
CA GLN A 182 -53.10 -71.64 12.82
C GLN A 182 -52.37 -72.99 12.87
N ILE A 183 -51.04 -72.97 12.90
CA ILE A 183 -50.22 -74.18 13.03
C ILE A 183 -50.54 -74.88 14.35
N ARG A 184 -50.54 -74.18 15.49
CA ARG A 184 -50.90 -74.77 16.80
C ARG A 184 -52.29 -75.39 16.80
N GLU A 185 -53.27 -74.73 16.19
CA GLU A 185 -54.63 -75.25 16.10
C GLU A 185 -54.68 -76.52 15.23
N LEU A 186 -53.97 -76.54 14.10
CA LEU A 186 -53.87 -77.71 13.23
C LEU A 186 -53.12 -78.86 13.89
N GLU A 187 -52.06 -78.59 14.66
CA GLU A 187 -51.35 -79.59 15.47
C GLU A 187 -52.28 -80.24 16.49
N THR A 188 -53.11 -79.45 17.16
CA THR A 188 -54.09 -79.97 18.14
C THR A 188 -55.13 -80.86 17.44
N LYS A 189 -55.67 -80.40 16.31
CA LYS A 189 -56.64 -81.18 15.52
C LYS A 189 -56.04 -82.47 14.97
N LEU A 190 -54.78 -82.44 14.57
CA LEU A 190 -54.06 -83.62 14.11
C LEU A 190 -53.93 -84.64 15.26
N GLN A 191 -53.50 -84.20 16.44
CA GLN A 191 -53.40 -85.05 17.62
C GLN A 191 -54.76 -85.68 17.98
N ASP A 192 -55.85 -84.90 18.01
CA ASP A 192 -57.19 -85.42 18.27
C ASP A 192 -57.62 -86.47 17.24
N ALA A 193 -57.28 -86.24 15.96
CA ALA A 193 -57.59 -87.17 14.88
C ALA A 193 -56.76 -88.46 14.99
N GLU A 194 -55.49 -88.36 15.36
CA GLU A 194 -54.60 -89.50 15.62
C GLU A 194 -55.11 -90.35 16.79
N GLU A 195 -55.46 -89.73 17.93
CA GLU A 195 -56.04 -90.45 19.08
C GLU A 195 -57.36 -91.15 18.72
N ARG A 196 -58.18 -90.51 17.87
CA ARG A 196 -59.43 -91.11 17.40
C ARG A 196 -59.17 -92.28 16.46
N ALA A 197 -58.19 -92.16 15.57
CA ALA A 197 -57.79 -93.25 14.68
C ALA A 197 -57.26 -94.44 15.48
N GLU A 198 -56.39 -94.21 16.48
CA GLU A 198 -55.86 -95.25 17.35
C GLU A 198 -56.98 -95.99 18.11
N LYS A 199 -57.96 -95.27 18.66
CA LYS A 199 -59.15 -95.88 19.31
C LYS A 199 -59.98 -96.71 18.33
N ALA A 200 -60.13 -96.23 17.09
CA ALA A 200 -60.85 -96.96 16.06
C ALA A 200 -60.11 -98.25 15.66
N GLU A 201 -58.78 -98.19 15.51
CA GLU A 201 -57.94 -99.36 15.25
C GLU A 201 -58.02 -100.39 16.38
N GLN A 202 -57.94 -99.96 17.64
CA GLN A 202 -58.16 -100.83 18.80
C GLN A 202 -59.55 -101.49 18.75
N LYS A 203 -60.59 -100.73 18.39
CA LYS A 203 -61.95 -101.26 18.29
C LYS A 203 -62.11 -102.27 17.16
N VAL A 204 -61.44 -102.05 16.03
CA VAL A 204 -61.38 -103.00 14.92
C VAL A 204 -60.73 -104.31 15.39
N GLN A 205 -59.57 -104.24 16.05
CA GLN A 205 -58.91 -105.42 16.60
C GLN A 205 -59.79 -106.19 17.61
N GLU A 206 -60.51 -105.49 18.49
CA GLU A 206 -61.46 -106.13 19.40
C GLU A 206 -62.59 -106.86 18.66
N LEU A 207 -63.16 -106.22 17.64
CA LEU A 207 -64.26 -106.79 16.86
C LEU A 207 -63.79 -107.97 16.00
N GLU A 208 -62.59 -107.90 15.43
CA GLU A 208 -61.96 -109.01 14.71
C GLU A 208 -61.77 -110.22 15.64
N ALA A 209 -61.22 -110.02 16.85
CA ALA A 209 -61.08 -111.09 17.84
C ALA A 209 -62.43 -111.68 18.27
N GLN A 210 -63.46 -110.85 18.43
CA GLN A 210 -64.83 -111.32 18.71
C GLN A 210 -65.42 -112.11 17.54
N ALA A 211 -65.20 -111.66 16.30
CA ALA A 211 -65.65 -112.35 15.10
C ALA A 211 -64.97 -113.72 14.99
N GLU A 212 -63.66 -113.81 15.17
CA GLU A 212 -62.92 -115.08 15.20
C GLU A 212 -63.45 -116.03 16.31
N ALA A 213 -63.75 -115.50 17.49
CA ALA A 213 -64.32 -116.29 18.58
C ALA A 213 -65.72 -116.82 18.23
N MET A 214 -66.59 -115.99 17.66
CA MET A 214 -67.92 -116.40 17.20
C MET A 214 -67.84 -117.40 16.04
N GLU A 215 -66.91 -117.22 15.10
CA GLU A 215 -66.66 -118.18 14.02
C GLU A 215 -66.21 -119.54 14.57
N ALA A 216 -65.33 -119.55 15.57
CA ALA A 216 -64.91 -120.78 16.24
C ALA A 216 -66.06 -121.46 17.02
N GLU A 217 -66.94 -120.68 17.67
CA GLU A 217 -68.15 -121.20 18.31
C GLU A 217 -69.15 -121.76 17.27
N LEU A 218 -69.33 -121.05 16.16
CA LEU A 218 -70.19 -121.50 15.05
C LEU A 218 -69.66 -122.81 14.47
N GLU A 219 -68.35 -122.93 14.28
CA GLU A 219 -67.74 -124.16 13.77
C GLU A 219 -67.95 -125.33 14.74
N LYS A 220 -67.73 -125.12 16.05
CA LYS A 220 -68.07 -126.11 17.07
C LYS A 220 -69.54 -126.50 17.05
N ALA A 221 -70.44 -125.52 16.90
CA ALA A 221 -71.87 -125.77 16.82
C ALA A 221 -72.25 -126.56 15.55
N LYS A 222 -71.61 -126.28 14.42
CA LYS A 222 -71.76 -127.06 13.17
C LYS A 222 -71.25 -128.48 13.33
N GLU A 223 -70.06 -128.68 13.93
CA GLU A 223 -69.54 -130.03 14.23
C GLU A 223 -70.49 -130.81 15.14
N GLN A 224 -71.05 -130.17 16.17
CA GLN A 224 -72.06 -130.78 17.04
C GLN A 224 -73.35 -131.09 16.28
N TYR A 225 -73.82 -130.18 15.43
CA TYR A 225 -75.00 -130.40 14.60
C TYR A 225 -74.81 -131.56 13.63
N GLU A 226 -73.68 -131.65 12.93
CA GLU A 226 -73.39 -132.78 12.04
C GLU A 226 -73.29 -134.08 12.82
N LYS A 227 -72.69 -134.12 14.02
CA LYS A 227 -72.73 -135.32 14.89
C LYS A 227 -74.15 -135.73 15.25
N VAL A 228 -74.98 -134.79 15.70
CA VAL A 228 -76.38 -135.08 16.06
C VAL A 228 -77.18 -135.50 14.83
N LYS A 229 -76.89 -134.93 13.66
CA LYS A 229 -77.51 -135.31 12.39
C LYS A 229 -77.07 -136.69 11.93
N GLU A 230 -75.80 -137.05 12.05
CA GLU A 230 -75.30 -138.42 11.81
C GLU A 230 -75.96 -139.42 12.77
N GLU A 231 -76.10 -139.07 14.05
CA GLU A 231 -76.85 -139.88 15.04
C GLU A 231 -78.34 -140.00 14.66
N LEU A 232 -78.95 -138.92 14.17
CA LEU A 232 -80.34 -138.92 13.70
C LEU A 232 -80.51 -139.76 12.42
N ASP A 233 -79.61 -139.64 11.45
CA ASP A 233 -79.62 -140.41 10.22
C ASP A 233 -79.36 -141.90 10.52
N SER A 234 -78.48 -142.20 11.47
CA SER A 234 -78.27 -143.56 12.00
C SER A 234 -79.53 -144.11 12.65
N THR A 235 -80.20 -143.34 13.52
CA THR A 235 -81.44 -143.79 14.17
C THR A 235 -82.62 -143.90 13.19
N LEU A 236 -82.68 -143.03 12.18
CA LEU A 236 -83.67 -143.13 11.10
C LEU A 236 -83.40 -144.33 10.18
N ALA A 237 -82.14 -144.65 9.90
CA ALA A 237 -81.75 -145.87 9.20
C ALA A 237 -82.12 -147.12 10.02
N GLU A 238 -81.84 -147.12 11.32
CA GLU A 238 -82.27 -148.19 12.25
C GLU A 238 -83.80 -148.35 12.30
N LEU A 239 -84.56 -147.24 12.22
CA LEU A 239 -86.03 -147.26 12.12
C LEU A 239 -86.54 -147.70 10.73
N SER A 240 -85.75 -147.52 9.68
CA SER A 240 -86.08 -147.95 8.31
C SER A 240 -85.77 -149.43 8.05
N GLU A 241 -84.92 -150.02 8.90
CA GLU A 241 -84.60 -151.46 8.92
C GLU A 241 -85.49 -152.28 9.88
N MET A 242 -86.45 -151.63 10.56
CA MET A 242 -87.53 -152.27 11.37
C MET A 242 -88.84 -152.38 10.60
#